data_AF-A0A1U9P656-F1
#
_entry.id   AF-A0A1U9P656-F1
#
_cell.length_a   1.000
_cell.length_b   1.000
_cell.length_c   1.000
_cell.angle_alpha   90.00
_cell.angle_beta   90.00
_cell.angle_gamma   90.00
#
_symmetry.space_group_name_H-M   'P 1'
#
loop_
_entity.id
_entity.type
_entity.pdbx_description
1 polymer ?
#
loop_
_entity_poly.entity_id
_entity_poly.type
_entity_poly.pdbx_seq_one_letter_code
_entity_poly.pdbx_strand_id
1 'polypeptide(L)'
;MSEKITRRWGMAALTAVLCAGSVVLTAPSAPAAPSVSAASAAWATAEAGGALAPWAEHAESAPAVQAAPRITRAQVLARAKTWLTANNGRPVPYSQNKRWKDGYRQDCSGYVSMALGLSKPGPNTVSLKNDGFTRRIAMKDLAPGDLVIKANSNNPDNRHVVIFDGWANKARTAYKSYEQAGGVGTRWKQHSYGVNGRDGYHAYRPVNIVG
;
A
#
# COMPACT_ATOMS: atom_id res chain seq x y z
N MET A 1 66.65 16.18 4.90
CA MET A 1 65.70 15.38 5.70
C MET A 1 64.29 15.57 5.15
N SER A 2 63.80 14.61 4.36
CA SER A 2 62.39 14.19 4.27
C SER A 2 62.31 13.20 3.10
N GLU A 3 62.61 11.94 3.38
CA GLU A 3 62.42 10.82 2.45
C GLU A 3 60.91 10.56 2.28
N LYS A 4 60.43 10.68 1.05
CA LYS A 4 59.06 10.28 0.67
C LYS A 4 59.11 8.85 0.14
N ILE A 5 58.57 7.94 0.95
CA ILE A 5 58.43 6.51 0.66
C ILE A 5 57.51 6.31 -0.55
N THR A 6 58.06 5.69 -1.60
CA THR A 6 57.40 5.26 -2.82
C THR A 6 56.70 3.92 -2.61
N ARG A 7 55.38 3.85 -2.78
CA ARG A 7 54.64 2.58 -2.85
C ARG A 7 54.44 2.18 -4.31
N ARG A 8 55.29 1.28 -4.79
CA ARG A 8 55.13 0.52 -6.05
C ARG A 8 54.03 -0.52 -5.84
N TRP A 9 52.91 -0.39 -6.56
CA TRP A 9 51.95 -1.49 -6.73
C TRP A 9 52.22 -2.10 -8.10
N GLY A 10 52.70 -3.34 -8.11
CA GLY A 10 53.02 -4.07 -9.32
C GLY A 10 51.76 -4.40 -10.11
N MET A 11 51.80 -4.08 -11.41
CA MET A 11 50.93 -4.70 -12.41
C MET A 11 51.32 -6.17 -12.56
N ALA A 12 50.31 -7.05 -12.59
CA ALA A 12 50.41 -8.33 -13.26
C ALA A 12 49.33 -8.38 -14.33
N ALA A 13 49.77 -8.34 -15.58
CA ALA A 13 48.99 -8.61 -16.77
C ALA A 13 49.32 -10.02 -17.29
N LEU A 14 48.52 -10.47 -18.28
CA LEU A 14 48.57 -11.73 -19.05
C LEU A 14 47.88 -12.93 -18.39
N THR A 15 47.04 -13.71 -19.07
CA THR A 15 46.96 -14.05 -20.50
C THR A 15 45.51 -14.36 -20.91
N ALA A 16 45.19 -14.03 -22.16
CA ALA A 16 43.98 -14.46 -22.87
C ALA A 16 44.14 -15.91 -23.36
N VAL A 17 43.07 -16.70 -23.27
CA VAL A 17 42.86 -17.87 -24.13
C VAL A 17 41.51 -17.71 -24.80
N LEU A 18 41.55 -17.49 -26.12
CA LEU A 18 40.44 -17.64 -27.05
C LEU A 18 40.17 -19.15 -27.21
N CYS A 19 38.92 -19.56 -27.02
CA CYS A 19 38.38 -20.77 -27.66
C CYS A 19 36.98 -20.42 -28.18
N ALA A 20 36.87 -20.35 -29.49
CA ALA A 20 35.62 -20.22 -30.21
C ALA A 20 34.80 -21.50 -30.03
N GLY A 21 33.51 -21.34 -29.73
CA GLY A 21 32.54 -22.41 -29.63
C GLY A 21 31.14 -21.84 -29.68
N SER A 22 30.68 -21.50 -30.88
CA SER A 22 29.29 -21.11 -31.12
C SER A 22 28.40 -22.36 -31.00
N VAL A 23 27.71 -22.51 -29.88
CA VAL A 23 26.59 -23.45 -29.76
C VAL A 23 25.32 -22.65 -30.05
N VAL A 24 24.74 -22.86 -31.22
CA VAL A 24 23.39 -22.40 -31.55
C VAL A 24 22.43 -23.32 -30.77
N LEU A 25 21.92 -22.84 -29.65
CA LEU A 25 20.81 -23.50 -28.96
C LEU A 25 19.52 -23.02 -29.62
N THR A 26 18.93 -23.88 -30.46
CA THR A 26 17.59 -23.67 -30.99
C THR A 26 16.60 -23.74 -29.82
N ALA A 27 15.87 -22.64 -29.58
CA ALA A 27 14.79 -22.62 -28.62
C ALA A 27 13.65 -23.53 -29.12
N PRO A 28 13.09 -24.43 -28.29
CA PRO A 28 11.89 -25.16 -28.65
C PRO A 28 10.71 -24.18 -28.72
N SER A 29 9.91 -24.31 -29.78
CA SER A 29 8.66 -23.61 -30.01
C SER A 29 7.69 -23.89 -28.85
N ALA A 30 7.19 -22.85 -28.19
CA ALA A 30 6.15 -22.97 -27.19
C ALA A 30 4.84 -23.46 -27.86
N PRO A 31 4.12 -24.45 -27.30
CA PRO A 31 2.80 -24.81 -27.78
C PRO A 31 1.81 -23.67 -27.49
N ALA A 32 1.00 -23.34 -28.51
CA ALA A 32 -0.11 -22.41 -28.39
C ALA A 32 -1.09 -22.88 -27.30
N ALA A 33 -1.41 -22.00 -26.37
CA ALA A 33 -2.46 -22.25 -25.38
C ALA A 33 -3.83 -22.33 -26.09
N PRO A 34 -4.68 -23.31 -25.76
CA PRO A 34 -6.01 -23.40 -26.34
C PRO A 34 -6.88 -22.23 -25.88
N SER A 35 -7.57 -21.61 -26.82
CA SER A 35 -8.68 -20.69 -26.59
C SER A 35 -9.79 -21.41 -25.82
N VAL A 36 -10.02 -20.99 -24.58
CA VAL A 36 -11.22 -21.42 -23.85
C VAL A 36 -12.44 -20.72 -24.44
N SER A 37 -13.22 -21.52 -25.16
CA SER A 37 -14.54 -21.20 -25.69
C SER A 37 -15.48 -20.80 -24.55
N ALA A 38 -16.22 -19.71 -24.74
CA ALA A 38 -17.31 -19.31 -23.87
C ALA A 38 -18.46 -20.31 -24.04
N ALA A 39 -18.65 -21.16 -23.03
CA ALA A 39 -19.82 -22.02 -22.94
C ALA A 39 -20.91 -21.31 -22.12
N SER A 40 -21.95 -20.88 -22.83
CA SER A 40 -23.26 -20.52 -22.31
C SER A 40 -23.93 -21.76 -21.71
N ALA A 41 -24.21 -21.72 -20.41
CA ALA A 41 -25.10 -22.69 -19.77
C ALA A 41 -26.49 -22.05 -19.62
N ALA A 42 -27.36 -22.39 -20.55
CA ALA A 42 -28.80 -22.21 -20.44
C ALA A 42 -29.36 -23.26 -19.48
N TRP A 43 -30.18 -22.83 -18.51
CA TRP A 43 -31.06 -23.72 -17.77
C TRP A 43 -32.50 -23.21 -17.88
N ALA A 44 -33.28 -24.01 -18.61
CA ALA A 44 -34.71 -24.28 -18.59
C ALA A 44 -35.73 -23.21 -18.13
N THR A 45 -36.72 -23.06 -19.01
CA THR A 45 -38.04 -22.43 -18.86
C THR A 45 -38.93 -23.12 -17.82
N ALA A 46 -39.65 -22.33 -17.01
CA ALA A 46 -40.94 -22.68 -16.45
C ALA A 46 -41.84 -21.43 -16.38
N GLU A 47 -43.13 -21.67 -16.57
CA GLU A 47 -44.14 -20.76 -17.11
C GLU A 47 -44.69 -19.68 -16.16
N ALA A 48 -45.45 -18.79 -16.79
CA ALA A 48 -45.97 -17.51 -16.33
C ALA A 48 -46.86 -17.54 -15.09
N GLY A 49 -46.68 -16.51 -14.25
CA GLY A 49 -47.60 -16.05 -13.23
C GLY A 49 -47.27 -14.60 -12.90
N GLY A 50 -47.96 -13.66 -13.53
CA GLY A 50 -47.61 -12.23 -13.51
C GLY A 50 -47.87 -11.54 -12.18
N ALA A 51 -46.97 -10.61 -11.83
CA ALA A 51 -47.28 -9.37 -11.14
C ALA A 51 -46.11 -8.39 -11.32
N LEU A 52 -46.44 -7.15 -11.68
CA LEU A 52 -45.53 -6.05 -12.03
C LEU A 52 -44.68 -5.61 -10.83
N ALA A 53 -43.35 -5.52 -11.00
CA ALA A 53 -42.48 -4.70 -10.15
C ALA A 53 -41.41 -4.02 -11.02
N PRO A 54 -41.06 -2.75 -10.75
CA PRO A 54 -40.53 -1.86 -11.77
C PRO A 54 -38.99 -1.89 -11.84
N TRP A 55 -38.46 -1.53 -13.01
CA TRP A 55 -37.07 -1.12 -13.33
C TRP A 55 -35.93 -1.80 -12.54
N ALA A 56 -35.46 -2.95 -13.04
CA ALA A 56 -34.13 -3.44 -12.71
C ALA A 56 -33.10 -2.56 -13.45
N GLU A 57 -32.71 -1.44 -12.85
CA GLU A 57 -31.50 -0.75 -13.26
C GLU A 57 -30.30 -1.66 -13.00
N HIS A 58 -29.42 -1.72 -14.00
CA HIS A 58 -28.11 -2.34 -13.93
C HIS A 58 -27.40 -1.91 -12.65
N ALA A 59 -27.43 -2.75 -11.63
CA ALA A 59 -26.44 -2.72 -10.58
C ALA A 59 -25.14 -3.23 -11.21
N GLU A 60 -24.46 -2.34 -11.95
CA GLU A 60 -23.06 -2.51 -12.29
C GLU A 60 -22.32 -2.79 -10.99
N SER A 61 -21.92 -4.04 -10.83
CA SER A 61 -21.12 -4.46 -9.69
C SER A 61 -19.83 -3.64 -9.73
N ALA A 62 -19.69 -2.71 -8.79
CA ALA A 62 -18.45 -1.98 -8.59
C ALA A 62 -17.29 -3.00 -8.57
N PRO A 63 -16.17 -2.73 -9.28
CA PRO A 63 -15.09 -3.70 -9.38
C PRO A 63 -14.65 -4.08 -7.97
N ALA A 64 -14.70 -5.38 -7.67
CA ALA A 64 -14.26 -5.90 -6.40
C ALA A 64 -12.80 -5.49 -6.22
N VAL A 65 -12.55 -4.56 -5.31
CA VAL A 65 -11.23 -4.31 -4.74
C VAL A 65 -10.63 -5.67 -4.48
N GLN A 66 -9.53 -6.02 -5.16
CA GLN A 66 -8.84 -7.29 -4.97
C GLN A 66 -8.83 -7.59 -3.47
N ALA A 67 -9.57 -8.61 -3.04
CA ALA A 67 -9.94 -8.77 -1.64
C ALA A 67 -8.67 -8.83 -0.79
N ALA A 68 -8.33 -7.71 -0.14
CA ALA A 68 -7.13 -7.65 0.66
C ALA A 68 -7.27 -8.69 1.78
N PRO A 69 -6.19 -9.42 2.13
CA PRO A 69 -6.25 -10.40 3.19
C PRO A 69 -6.86 -9.79 4.46
N ARG A 70 -7.73 -10.55 5.12
CA ARG A 70 -8.30 -10.15 6.41
C ARG A 70 -7.18 -9.98 7.43
N ILE A 71 -7.24 -8.90 8.21
CA ILE A 71 -6.20 -8.54 9.17
C ILE A 71 -6.84 -8.05 10.47
N THR A 72 -6.24 -8.35 11.62
CA THR A 72 -6.71 -7.81 12.91
C THR A 72 -6.11 -6.44 13.18
N ARG A 73 -6.76 -5.65 14.04
CA ARG A 73 -6.23 -4.36 14.51
C ARG A 73 -4.82 -4.49 15.11
N ALA A 74 -4.60 -5.53 15.92
CA ALA A 74 -3.31 -5.79 16.54
C ALA A 74 -2.22 -6.05 15.48
N GLN A 75 -2.53 -6.80 14.43
CA GLN A 75 -1.60 -7.02 13.32
C GLN A 75 -1.31 -5.72 12.55
N VAL A 76 -2.30 -4.85 12.33
CA VAL A 76 -2.09 -3.54 11.69
C VAL A 76 -1.09 -2.71 12.49
N LEU A 77 -1.28 -2.59 13.81
CA LEU A 77 -0.37 -1.82 14.67
C LEU A 77 1.02 -2.48 14.78
N ALA A 78 1.10 -3.80 14.84
CA ALA A 78 2.37 -4.52 14.84
C ALA A 78 3.16 -4.24 13.56
N ARG A 79 2.50 -4.30 12.39
CA ARG A 79 3.09 -3.97 11.10
C ARG A 79 3.50 -2.50 11.02
N ALA A 80 2.65 -1.58 11.49
CA ALA A 80 2.98 -0.16 11.55
C ALA A 80 4.29 0.11 12.34
N LYS A 81 4.48 -0.56 13.48
CA LYS A 81 5.70 -0.42 14.29
C LYS A 81 6.98 -0.87 13.57
N THR A 82 6.91 -1.80 12.62
CA THR A 82 8.12 -2.37 11.97
C THR A 82 9.00 -1.31 11.30
N TRP A 83 8.40 -0.33 10.62
CA TRP A 83 9.16 0.70 9.91
C TRP A 83 9.79 1.74 10.83
N LEU A 84 9.50 1.74 12.14
CA LEU A 84 10.20 2.61 13.10
C LEU A 84 11.69 2.25 13.24
N THR A 85 12.06 1.00 12.96
CA THR A 85 13.43 0.49 13.17
C THR A 85 13.98 -0.33 11.99
N ALA A 86 13.23 -0.48 10.90
CA ALA A 86 13.59 -1.35 9.78
C ALA A 86 14.84 -0.90 8.98
N ASN A 87 15.33 0.32 9.20
CA ASN A 87 16.53 0.88 8.58
C ASN A 87 17.70 0.84 9.56
N ASN A 88 18.26 -0.35 9.82
CA ASN A 88 19.40 -0.55 10.72
C ASN A 88 19.16 0.08 12.12
N GLY A 89 17.99 -0.18 12.70
CA GLY A 89 17.58 0.39 13.99
C GLY A 89 17.00 1.80 13.91
N ARG A 90 16.89 2.38 12.71
CA ARG A 90 16.32 3.71 12.45
C ARG A 90 14.99 3.62 11.69
N PRO A 91 14.20 4.71 11.68
CA PRO A 91 13.01 4.79 10.84
C PRO A 91 13.29 4.64 9.35
N VAL A 92 12.33 4.05 8.63
CA VAL A 92 12.33 4.05 7.16
C VAL A 92 12.20 5.50 6.65
N PRO A 93 13.11 5.97 5.79
CA PRO A 93 13.06 7.33 5.27
C PRO A 93 11.87 7.51 4.32
N TYR A 94 11.36 8.74 4.23
CA TYR A 94 10.27 9.09 3.33
C TYR A 94 10.76 9.25 1.89
N SER A 95 9.97 8.80 0.93
CA SER A 95 10.15 9.13 -0.49
C SER A 95 8.88 8.83 -1.28
N GLN A 96 8.41 9.80 -2.06
CA GLN A 96 7.32 9.60 -3.04
C GLN A 96 7.73 8.69 -4.21
N ASN A 97 9.04 8.58 -4.48
CA ASN A 97 9.56 7.97 -5.71
C ASN A 97 10.25 6.63 -5.48
N LYS A 98 10.36 6.16 -4.23
CA LYS A 98 11.10 4.95 -3.88
C LYS A 98 10.20 3.92 -3.23
N ARG A 99 10.62 2.67 -3.37
CA ARG A 99 10.06 1.53 -2.64
C ARG A 99 11.06 1.08 -1.59
N TRP A 100 10.53 0.63 -0.45
CA TRP A 100 11.33 -0.04 0.55
C TRP A 100 11.63 -1.48 0.11
N LYS A 101 12.57 -2.14 0.78
CA LYS A 101 13.00 -3.52 0.47
C LYS A 101 11.87 -4.56 0.61
N ASP A 102 10.76 -4.23 1.27
CA ASP A 102 9.57 -5.06 1.35
C ASP A 102 8.62 -4.89 0.14
N GLY A 103 8.93 -3.97 -0.77
CA GLY A 103 8.21 -3.70 -2.02
C GLY A 103 7.12 -2.62 -1.92
N TYR A 104 6.85 -2.07 -0.74
CA TYR A 104 5.89 -0.98 -0.58
C TYR A 104 6.52 0.39 -0.86
N ARG A 105 5.71 1.37 -1.28
CA ARG A 105 6.14 2.77 -1.45
C ARG A 105 6.52 3.40 -0.10
N GLN A 106 7.58 4.22 -0.09
CA GLN A 106 8.08 4.91 1.11
C GLN A 106 7.33 6.21 1.44
N ASP A 107 6.09 6.35 0.99
CA ASP A 107 5.24 7.51 1.23
C ASP A 107 4.10 7.17 2.21
N CYS A 108 3.23 8.14 2.50
CA CYS A 108 2.19 7.99 3.52
C CYS A 108 1.21 6.84 3.23
N SER A 109 0.70 6.73 2.00
CA SER A 109 -0.24 5.67 1.62
C SER A 109 0.44 4.33 1.33
N GLY A 110 1.69 4.32 0.88
CA GLY A 110 2.51 3.11 0.79
C GLY A 110 2.77 2.47 2.15
N TYR A 111 3.07 3.29 3.16
CA TYR A 111 3.20 2.83 4.55
C TYR A 111 1.90 2.25 5.11
N VAL A 112 0.76 2.90 4.86
CA VAL A 112 -0.55 2.36 5.26
C VAL A 112 -0.86 1.06 4.54
N SER A 113 -0.54 0.98 3.24
CA SER A 113 -0.69 -0.26 2.46
C SER A 113 0.14 -1.40 3.04
N MET A 114 1.37 -1.08 3.49
CA MET A 114 2.21 -2.01 4.24
C MET A 114 1.54 -2.42 5.54
N ALA A 115 1.10 -1.50 6.38
CA ALA A 115 0.48 -1.82 7.66
C ALA A 115 -0.80 -2.65 7.54
N LEU A 116 -1.60 -2.40 6.50
CA LEU A 116 -2.85 -3.13 6.21
C LEU A 116 -2.65 -4.45 5.47
N GLY A 117 -1.43 -4.73 5.00
CA GLY A 117 -1.14 -5.95 4.22
C GLY A 117 -1.80 -5.96 2.84
N LEU A 118 -1.99 -4.79 2.23
CA LEU A 118 -2.55 -4.68 0.87
C LEU A 118 -1.55 -5.21 -0.18
N SER A 119 -2.05 -5.52 -1.37
CA SER A 119 -1.21 -5.85 -2.53
C SER A 119 -0.22 -4.73 -2.82
N LYS A 120 1.02 -5.12 -3.17
CA LYS A 120 2.11 -4.18 -3.46
C LYS A 120 1.94 -3.56 -4.86
N PRO A 121 2.32 -2.30 -5.08
CA PRO A 121 2.93 -1.38 -4.11
C PRO A 121 1.93 -0.66 -3.20
N GLY A 122 0.63 -0.94 -3.36
CA GLY A 122 -0.48 -0.31 -2.64
C GLY A 122 -1.05 0.93 -3.36
N PRO A 123 -2.32 1.27 -3.11
CA PRO A 123 -2.97 2.45 -3.69
C PRO A 123 -2.33 3.76 -3.21
N ASN A 124 -2.50 4.83 -3.98
CA ASN A 124 -2.20 6.19 -3.51
C ASN A 124 -3.30 6.66 -2.54
N THR A 125 -3.12 7.82 -1.90
CA THR A 125 -4.05 8.34 -0.89
C THR A 125 -5.47 8.61 -1.42
N VAL A 126 -5.63 8.92 -2.71
CA VAL A 126 -6.95 9.13 -3.34
C VAL A 126 -7.65 7.80 -3.54
N SER A 127 -6.98 6.83 -4.16
CA SER A 127 -7.50 5.47 -4.35
C SER A 127 -7.80 4.77 -3.02
N LEU A 128 -6.93 4.93 -2.01
CA LEU A 128 -7.15 4.39 -0.67
C LEU A 128 -8.46 4.89 -0.04
N LYS A 129 -8.87 6.13 -0.36
CA LYS A 129 -10.12 6.74 0.08
C LYS A 129 -11.32 6.32 -0.78
N ASN A 130 -11.18 6.32 -2.10
CA ASN A 130 -12.31 6.26 -3.03
C ASN A 130 -12.58 4.87 -3.60
N ASP A 131 -11.58 4.01 -3.67
CA ASP A 131 -11.64 2.76 -4.46
C ASP A 131 -11.92 1.57 -3.54
N GLY A 132 -12.82 1.74 -2.56
CA GLY A 132 -13.35 0.66 -1.71
C GLY A 132 -12.38 0.03 -0.69
N PHE A 133 -11.12 0.47 -0.59
CA PHE A 133 -10.18 -0.02 0.44
C PHE A 133 -10.58 0.40 1.86
N THR A 134 -11.33 1.49 1.97
CA THR A 134 -11.74 2.07 3.25
C THR A 134 -13.18 2.57 3.16
N ARG A 135 -13.84 2.67 4.32
CA ARG A 135 -15.17 3.28 4.44
C ARG A 135 -15.13 4.45 5.42
N ARG A 136 -15.89 5.50 5.14
CA ARG A 136 -15.98 6.67 6.01
C ARG A 136 -16.58 6.31 7.37
N ILE A 137 -16.06 6.89 8.44
CA ILE A 137 -16.63 6.82 9.80
C ILE A 137 -16.61 8.21 10.46
N ALA A 138 -17.32 8.38 11.57
CA ALA A 138 -17.16 9.59 12.38
C ALA A 138 -15.82 9.56 13.11
N MET A 139 -15.18 10.72 13.30
CA MET A 139 -13.93 10.81 14.07
C MET A 139 -14.06 10.20 15.45
N LYS A 140 -15.19 10.42 16.14
CA LYS A 140 -15.46 9.85 17.47
C LYS A 140 -15.47 8.31 17.51
N ASP A 141 -15.67 7.64 16.38
CA ASP A 141 -15.78 6.19 16.30
C ASP A 141 -14.44 5.50 15.94
N LEU A 142 -13.35 6.29 15.90
CA LEU A 142 -12.00 5.78 15.67
C LEU A 142 -11.63 4.72 16.72
N ALA A 143 -11.14 3.59 16.20
CA ALA A 143 -10.52 2.52 16.95
C ALA A 143 -9.09 2.30 16.44
N PRO A 144 -8.19 1.70 17.24
CA PRO A 144 -6.81 1.46 16.81
C PRO A 144 -6.76 0.69 15.48
N GLY A 145 -5.93 1.15 14.55
CA GLY A 145 -5.83 0.63 13.18
C GLY A 145 -6.72 1.35 12.14
N ASP A 146 -7.68 2.18 12.57
CA ASP A 146 -8.40 3.07 11.66
C ASP A 146 -7.48 4.16 11.10
N LEU A 147 -7.92 4.85 10.05
CA LEU A 147 -7.13 5.84 9.32
C LEU A 147 -7.71 7.24 9.48
N VAL A 148 -6.84 8.25 9.48
CA VAL A 148 -7.23 9.65 9.31
C VAL A 148 -6.62 10.16 8.00
N ILE A 149 -7.46 10.46 7.01
CA ILE A 149 -7.07 10.70 5.61
C ILE A 149 -7.41 12.14 5.20
N LYS A 150 -6.44 12.82 4.58
CA LYS A 150 -6.61 14.02 3.76
C LYS A 150 -6.19 13.71 2.33
N ALA A 151 -7.16 13.59 1.43
CA ALA A 151 -6.90 13.20 0.03
C ALA A 151 -7.26 14.28 -1.00
N ASN A 152 -8.07 15.28 -0.61
CA ASN A 152 -8.66 16.25 -1.53
C ASN A 152 -7.68 17.39 -1.83
N SER A 153 -6.68 17.10 -2.65
CA SER A 153 -5.71 18.06 -3.22
C SER A 153 -5.22 17.54 -4.57
N ASN A 154 -4.98 18.41 -5.55
CA ASN A 154 -4.35 18.01 -6.81
C ASN A 154 -2.83 17.82 -6.67
N ASN A 155 -2.20 18.49 -5.70
CA ASN A 155 -0.81 18.26 -5.36
C ASN A 155 -0.69 17.06 -4.39
N PRO A 156 0.05 15.99 -4.75
CA PRO A 156 0.25 14.83 -3.87
C PRO A 156 0.96 15.17 -2.55
N ASP A 157 1.78 16.21 -2.51
CA ASP A 157 2.51 16.61 -1.29
C ASP A 157 1.59 17.23 -0.22
N ASN A 158 0.39 17.65 -0.62
CA ASN A 158 -0.65 18.16 0.28
C ASN A 158 -1.66 17.08 0.71
N ARG A 159 -1.43 15.82 0.32
CA ARG A 159 -2.22 14.67 0.74
C ARG A 159 -1.50 13.94 1.86
N HIS A 160 -2.25 13.40 2.81
CA HIS A 160 -1.66 12.65 3.92
C HIS A 160 -2.61 11.61 4.49
N VAL A 161 -2.04 10.58 5.10
CA VAL A 161 -2.77 9.57 5.85
C VAL A 161 -1.94 9.06 7.01
N VAL A 162 -2.60 8.83 8.14
CA VAL A 162 -2.00 8.25 9.35
C VAL A 162 -2.84 7.12 9.91
N ILE A 163 -2.21 6.22 10.67
CA ILE A 163 -2.84 5.08 11.33
C ILE A 163 -3.09 5.43 12.79
N PHE A 164 -4.35 5.53 13.17
CA PHE A 164 -4.77 5.83 14.54
C PHE A 164 -4.34 4.73 15.52
N ASP A 165 -3.68 5.11 16.60
CA ASP A 165 -3.24 4.22 17.68
C ASP A 165 -4.13 4.37 18.92
N GLY A 166 -4.61 5.59 19.20
CA GLY A 166 -5.54 5.83 20.30
C GLY A 166 -5.72 7.31 20.62
N TRP A 167 -6.80 7.64 21.32
CA TRP A 167 -7.01 8.99 21.86
C TRP A 167 -5.93 9.33 22.90
N ALA A 168 -5.41 10.54 22.84
CA ALA A 168 -4.41 11.04 23.77
C ALA A 168 -5.04 11.55 25.08
N ASN A 169 -6.34 11.86 25.07
CA ASN A 169 -7.08 12.34 26.22
C ASN A 169 -8.55 11.87 26.19
N LYS A 170 -9.20 11.89 27.36
CA LYS A 170 -10.61 11.47 27.51
C LYS A 170 -11.59 12.35 26.71
N ALA A 171 -11.26 13.63 26.53
CA ALA A 171 -12.06 14.58 25.76
C ALA A 171 -12.00 14.35 24.24
N ARG A 172 -11.15 13.43 23.76
CA ARG A 172 -10.95 13.11 22.34
C ARG A 172 -10.57 14.34 21.50
N THR A 173 -9.80 15.26 22.08
CA THR A 173 -9.33 16.48 21.39
C THR A 173 -7.98 16.31 20.69
N ALA A 174 -7.27 15.22 20.99
CA ALA A 174 -6.03 14.84 20.35
C ALA A 174 -5.87 13.31 20.36
N TYR A 175 -5.12 12.78 19.40
CA TYR A 175 -4.86 11.34 19.27
C TYR A 175 -3.42 11.06 18.87
N LYS A 176 -3.00 9.81 19.05
CA LYS A 176 -1.67 9.32 18.70
C LYS A 176 -1.80 8.48 17.43
N SER A 177 -0.83 8.57 16.53
CA SER A 177 -0.81 7.78 15.30
C SER A 177 0.58 7.40 14.86
N TYR A 178 0.64 6.32 14.08
CA TYR A 178 1.79 5.98 13.28
C TYR A 178 1.68 6.59 11.88
N GLU A 179 2.78 7.09 11.34
CA GLU A 179 2.80 7.73 10.02
C GLU A 179 4.16 7.61 9.33
N GLN A 180 4.13 7.78 8.00
CA GLN A 180 5.30 7.98 7.15
C GLN A 180 5.17 9.39 6.55
N ALA A 181 6.01 10.33 7.00
CA ALA A 181 5.82 11.76 6.77
C ALA A 181 6.99 12.39 5.99
N GLY A 182 6.66 13.28 5.05
CA GLY A 182 7.62 14.04 4.25
C GLY A 182 8.64 14.77 5.11
N GLY A 183 9.92 14.70 4.73
CA GLY A 183 11.03 15.33 5.45
C GLY A 183 11.39 14.69 6.79
N VAL A 184 10.67 13.65 7.24
CA VAL A 184 10.89 13.05 8.57
C VAL A 184 11.11 11.55 8.51
N GLY A 185 10.35 10.82 7.70
CA GLY A 185 10.34 9.35 7.75
C GLY A 185 9.26 8.79 8.68
N THR A 186 9.41 7.53 9.04
CA THR A 186 8.42 6.84 9.89
C THR A 186 8.47 7.36 11.33
N ARG A 187 7.32 7.66 11.93
CA ARG A 187 7.25 8.09 13.34
C ARG A 187 5.94 7.71 14.00
N TRP A 188 5.91 7.86 15.33
CA TRP A 188 4.71 7.86 16.14
C TRP A 188 4.57 9.23 16.80
N LYS A 189 3.41 9.87 16.64
CA LYS A 189 3.21 11.27 17.04
C LYS A 189 1.76 11.54 17.47
N GLN A 190 1.57 12.55 18.30
CA GLN A 190 0.27 13.11 18.65
C GLN A 190 -0.19 14.17 17.62
N HIS A 191 -1.48 14.14 17.27
CA HIS A 191 -2.13 15.04 16.33
C HIS A 191 -3.47 15.56 16.87
N SER A 192 -3.92 16.67 16.29
CA SER A 192 -5.24 17.27 16.53
C SER A 192 -6.04 17.50 15.24
N TYR A 193 -5.47 17.21 14.06
CA TYR A 193 -6.18 17.43 12.81
C TYR A 193 -7.36 16.47 12.62
N GLY A 194 -8.36 16.89 11.87
CA GLY A 194 -9.62 16.16 11.64
C GLY A 194 -10.60 16.23 12.81
N VAL A 195 -10.14 16.48 14.04
CA VAL A 195 -10.99 16.55 15.24
C VAL A 195 -12.01 17.68 15.15
N ASN A 196 -11.62 18.85 14.63
CA ASN A 196 -12.52 19.99 14.45
C ASN A 196 -13.23 20.00 13.08
N GLY A 197 -12.88 19.07 12.18
CA GLY A 197 -13.45 18.93 10.84
C GLY A 197 -13.09 20.03 9.82
N ARG A 198 -12.18 20.96 10.12
CA ARG A 198 -11.92 22.17 9.30
C ARG A 198 -10.70 22.07 8.38
N ASP A 199 -9.90 21.03 8.49
CA ASP A 199 -8.57 20.90 7.84
C ASP A 199 -8.52 19.87 6.69
N GLY A 200 -9.67 19.27 6.38
CA GLY A 200 -9.84 18.26 5.34
C GLY A 200 -9.41 16.84 5.74
N TYR A 201 -9.06 16.62 7.01
CA TYR A 201 -8.81 15.29 7.53
C TYR A 201 -10.09 14.64 8.04
N HIS A 202 -10.23 13.37 7.73
CA HIS A 202 -11.44 12.62 8.01
C HIS A 202 -11.13 11.17 8.38
N ALA A 203 -11.93 10.58 9.26
CA ALA A 203 -11.75 9.20 9.70
C ALA A 203 -12.30 8.17 8.71
N TYR A 204 -11.53 7.11 8.48
CA TYR A 204 -11.89 5.98 7.65
C TYR A 204 -11.52 4.67 8.32
N ARG A 205 -12.35 3.65 8.13
CA ARG A 205 -12.06 2.28 8.56
C ARG A 205 -11.66 1.44 7.34
N PRO A 206 -10.47 0.81 7.34
CA PRO A 206 -10.11 -0.20 6.34
C PRO A 206 -11.12 -1.34 6.30
N VAL A 207 -11.51 -1.77 5.09
CA VAL A 207 -12.55 -2.81 4.93
C VAL A 207 -12.05 -4.22 5.23
N ASN A 208 -10.73 -4.44 5.22
CA ASN A 208 -10.12 -5.74 5.48
C ASN A 208 -9.80 -5.98 6.97
N ILE A 209 -10.09 -5.02 7.85
CA ILE A 209 -9.94 -5.24 9.30
C ILE A 209 -11.07 -6.12 9.82
N VAL A 210 -10.71 -7.18 10.53
CA VAL A 210 -11.63 -8.11 11.20
C VAL A 210 -11.38 -8.19 12.70
N GLY A 211 -12.42 -8.53 13.45
CA GLY A 211 -12.48 -8.38 14.92
C GLY A 211 -12.60 -6.92 15.30
#